data_AF-A0A6J4P6H1-F1
#
_entry.id   AF-A0A6J4P6H1-F1
#
_cell.length_a   1.000
_cell.length_b   1.000
_cell.length_c   1.000
_cell.angle_alpha   90.00
_cell.angle_beta   90.00
_cell.angle_gamma   90.00
#
_symmetry.space_group_name_H-M   'P 1'
#
loop_
_entity.id
_entity.type
_entity.pdbx_description
1 polymer ?
#
loop_
_entity_poly.entity_id
_entity_poly.type
_entity_poly.pdbx_seq_one_letter_code
_entity_poly.pdbx_strand_id
1 'polypeptide(L)'
;MWVLTGAAIALWLTPLVTLDKRIGWHKSMQGLSLCGAVACAIGGGNIARKLADQAEIEALKLRAVKADVEDEIATEVYVSRTQRQQEAEAILASPGEDIEEVRERLEALYKPESEEAEVALATTTDVSLELAKKLYGEVKEAKEAGKSPTWIIENILKMKGRKFAEGKLKLQSLLSQFEGD
;
A
#
# COMPACT_ATOMS: atom_id res chain seq x y z
N MET A 1 26.03 -2.01 -24.34
CA MET A 1 26.07 -2.97 -25.45
C MET A 1 26.21 -2.27 -26.82
N TRP A 2 25.43 -1.21 -27.08
CA TRP A 2 25.43 -0.45 -28.35
C TRP A 2 26.78 0.18 -28.78
N VAL A 3 27.62 0.62 -27.83
CA VAL A 3 28.93 1.24 -28.12
C VAL A 3 29.95 0.21 -28.64
N LEU A 4 29.91 -1.02 -28.12
CA LEU A 4 30.80 -2.11 -28.53
C LEU A 4 30.46 -2.62 -29.93
N THR A 5 29.17 -2.71 -30.27
CA THR A 5 28.71 -3.07 -31.62
C THR A 5 29.08 -2.01 -32.66
N GLY A 6 28.96 -0.73 -32.32
CA GLY A 6 29.36 0.37 -33.22
C GLY A 6 30.87 0.38 -33.51
N ALA A 7 31.70 0.16 -32.48
CA ALA A 7 33.14 0.06 -32.64
C ALA A 7 33.55 -1.17 -33.48
N ALA A 8 32.89 -2.32 -33.30
CA ALA A 8 33.16 -3.52 -34.09
C ALA A 8 32.84 -3.32 -35.59
N ILE A 9 31.73 -2.64 -35.91
CA ILE A 9 31.34 -2.32 -37.29
C ILE A 9 32.34 -1.33 -37.92
N ALA A 10 32.74 -0.30 -37.17
CA ALA A 10 33.73 0.67 -37.64
C ALA A 10 35.08 0.01 -37.97
N LEU A 11 35.53 -0.90 -37.11
CA LEU A 11 36.80 -1.64 -37.23
C LEU A 11 36.76 -2.70 -38.35
N TRP A 12 35.57 -3.21 -38.68
CA TRP A 12 35.35 -4.09 -39.82
C TRP A 12 35.32 -3.33 -41.17
N LEU A 13 34.81 -2.09 -41.18
CA LEU A 13 34.72 -1.24 -42.37
C LEU A 13 36.01 -0.46 -42.70
N THR A 14 36.82 -0.11 -41.69
CA THR A 14 38.06 0.68 -41.89
C THR A 14 39.06 0.06 -42.88
N PRO A 15 39.26 -1.28 -42.89
CA PRO A 15 40.13 -1.95 -43.84
C PRO A 15 39.71 -1.75 -45.31
N LEU A 16 38.41 -1.69 -45.60
CA LEU A 16 37.90 -1.66 -46.98
C LEU A 16 38.19 -0.35 -47.71
N VAL A 17 38.45 0.74 -46.97
CA VAL A 17 38.60 2.09 -47.54
C VAL A 17 40.07 2.47 -47.80
N THR A 18 41.05 1.72 -47.29
CA THR A 18 42.47 2.15 -47.25
C THR A 18 43.46 1.21 -47.95
N LEU A 19 42.99 0.31 -48.82
CA LEU A 19 43.74 -0.90 -49.14
C LEU A 19 44.48 -0.86 -50.50
N ASP A 20 45.82 -0.80 -50.45
CA ASP A 20 46.68 -1.27 -51.55
C ASP A 20 48.00 -1.96 -51.11
N LYS A 21 48.47 -1.92 -49.84
CA LYS A 21 49.85 -2.38 -49.51
C LYS A 21 50.05 -3.44 -48.42
N ARG A 22 49.02 -3.91 -47.68
CA ARG A 22 49.23 -4.85 -46.55
C ARG A 22 48.18 -5.95 -46.38
N ILE A 23 47.88 -6.69 -47.45
CA ILE A 23 46.88 -7.79 -47.48
C ILE A 23 47.03 -8.84 -46.36
N GLY A 24 48.26 -9.17 -45.92
CA GLY A 24 48.48 -10.14 -44.84
C GLY A 24 47.98 -9.67 -43.46
N TRP A 25 48.16 -8.40 -43.14
CA TRP A 25 47.73 -7.81 -41.86
C TRP A 25 46.20 -7.69 -41.77
N HIS A 26 45.54 -7.46 -42.89
CA HIS A 26 44.07 -7.40 -42.92
C HIS A 26 43.45 -8.79 -42.68
N LYS A 27 44.03 -9.85 -43.24
CA LYS A 27 43.55 -11.23 -43.02
C LYS A 27 43.65 -11.66 -41.55
N SER A 28 44.76 -11.31 -40.87
CA SER A 28 44.90 -11.62 -39.43
C SER A 28 43.93 -10.81 -38.56
N MET A 29 43.73 -9.53 -38.89
CA MET A 29 42.81 -8.65 -38.16
C MET A 29 41.34 -9.05 -38.36
N GLN A 30 40.97 -9.49 -39.57
CA GLN A 30 39.66 -10.08 -39.86
C GLN A 30 39.46 -11.41 -39.12
N GLY A 31 40.48 -12.27 -39.06
CA GLY A 31 40.44 -13.52 -38.30
C GLY A 31 40.22 -13.28 -36.80
N LEU A 32 40.95 -12.33 -36.21
CA LEU A 32 40.75 -11.93 -34.81
C LEU A 32 39.36 -11.34 -34.55
N SER A 33 38.85 -10.53 -35.47
CA SER A 33 37.50 -9.97 -35.40
C SER A 33 36.42 -11.05 -35.45
N LEU A 34 36.56 -12.04 -36.34
CA LEU A 34 35.65 -13.19 -36.43
C LEU A 34 35.68 -14.04 -35.15
N CYS A 35 36.86 -14.36 -34.63
CA CYS A 35 36.99 -15.09 -33.36
C CYS A 35 36.37 -14.32 -32.19
N GLY A 36 36.57 -13.00 -32.13
CA GLY A 36 35.95 -12.14 -31.12
C GLY A 36 34.43 -12.11 -31.23
N ALA A 37 33.88 -12.05 -32.45
CA ALA A 37 32.44 -12.10 -32.69
C ALA A 37 31.83 -13.44 -32.26
N VAL A 38 32.49 -14.56 -32.53
CA VAL A 38 32.04 -15.90 -32.10
C VAL A 38 32.06 -16.00 -30.56
N ALA A 39 33.12 -15.54 -29.91
CA ALA A 39 33.21 -15.53 -28.45
C ALA A 39 32.11 -14.66 -27.81
N CYS A 40 31.83 -13.49 -28.40
CA CYS A 40 30.74 -12.62 -27.97
C CYS A 40 29.36 -13.26 -28.16
N ALA A 41 29.13 -13.95 -29.28
CA ALA A 41 27.88 -14.65 -29.55
C ALA A 41 27.63 -15.79 -28.55
N ILE A 42 28.67 -16.57 -28.22
CA ILE A 42 28.58 -17.65 -27.22
C ILE A 42 28.34 -17.06 -25.82
N GLY A 43 29.10 -16.02 -25.44
CA GLY A 43 28.93 -15.34 -24.15
C GLY A 43 27.54 -14.72 -23.99
N GLY A 44 27.07 -14.01 -25.01
CA GLY A 44 25.73 -13.43 -25.06
C GLY A 44 24.63 -14.48 -25.01
N GLY A 45 24.79 -15.59 -25.75
CA GLY A 45 23.85 -16.71 -25.73
C GLY A 45 23.74 -17.38 -24.36
N ASN A 46 24.86 -17.56 -23.66
CA ASN A 46 24.85 -18.12 -22.29
C ASN A 46 24.19 -17.18 -21.28
N ILE A 47 24.40 -15.87 -21.41
CA ILE A 47 23.73 -14.87 -20.56
C ILE A 47 22.23 -14.86 -20.86
N ALA A 48 21.84 -14.91 -22.13
CA ALA A 48 20.44 -14.96 -22.54
C ALA A 48 19.73 -16.21 -22.00
N ARG A 49 20.39 -17.38 -22.03
CA ARG A 49 19.84 -18.60 -21.41
C ARG A 49 19.63 -18.44 -19.91
N LYS A 50 20.61 -17.93 -19.17
CA LYS A 50 20.47 -17.70 -17.72
C LYS A 50 19.34 -16.73 -17.39
N LEU A 51 19.18 -15.67 -18.19
CA LEU A 51 18.08 -14.72 -18.02
C LEU A 51 16.72 -15.35 -18.34
N ALA A 52 16.65 -16.23 -19.35
CA ALA A 52 15.44 -16.97 -19.66
C ALA A 52 15.04 -17.93 -18.51
N ASP A 53 16.00 -18.67 -17.96
CA ASP A 53 15.76 -19.56 -16.81
C ASP A 53 15.28 -18.77 -15.59
N GLN A 54 15.88 -17.59 -15.32
CA GLN A 54 15.43 -16.71 -14.24
C GLN A 54 14.01 -16.18 -14.47
N ALA A 55 13.68 -15.76 -15.69
CA ALA A 55 12.35 -15.28 -16.03
C ALA A 55 11.28 -16.37 -15.89
N GLU A 56 11.60 -17.63 -16.23
CA GLU A 56 10.70 -18.76 -16.03
C GLU A 56 10.46 -19.03 -14.54
N ILE A 57 11.52 -19.00 -13.72
CA ILE A 57 11.41 -19.17 -12.26
C ILE A 57 10.59 -18.04 -11.64
N GLU A 58 10.78 -16.80 -12.07
CA GLU A 58 9.99 -15.65 -11.59
C GLU A 58 8.52 -15.75 -11.98
N ALA A 59 8.24 -16.21 -13.21
CA ALA A 59 6.87 -16.46 -13.65
C ALA A 59 6.18 -17.56 -12.82
N LEU A 60 6.91 -18.64 -12.49
CA LEU A 60 6.40 -19.70 -11.61
C LEU A 60 6.14 -19.19 -10.19
N LYS A 61 7.06 -18.39 -9.63
CA LYS A 61 6.87 -17.75 -8.31
C LYS A 61 5.64 -16.85 -8.29
N LEU A 62 5.45 -16.02 -9.33
CA LEU A 62 4.27 -15.16 -9.43
C LEU A 62 2.97 -15.96 -9.51
N ARG A 63 2.96 -17.09 -10.23
CA ARG A 63 1.78 -17.97 -10.25
C ARG A 63 1.51 -18.61 -8.89
N ALA A 64 2.54 -19.04 -8.17
CA ALA A 64 2.39 -19.61 -6.83
C ALA A 64 1.79 -18.59 -5.86
N VAL A 65 2.37 -17.37 -5.79
CA VAL A 65 1.85 -16.29 -4.94
C VAL A 65 0.42 -15.93 -5.30
N LYS A 66 0.09 -15.90 -6.59
CA LYS A 66 -1.27 -15.62 -7.04
C LYS A 66 -2.27 -16.70 -6.59
N ALA A 67 -1.89 -17.98 -6.68
CA ALA A 67 -2.73 -19.07 -6.23
C ALA A 67 -2.97 -19.03 -4.71
N ASP A 68 -1.94 -18.74 -3.92
CA ASP A 68 -2.05 -18.63 -2.47
C ASP A 68 -2.98 -17.47 -2.06
N VAL A 69 -2.86 -16.31 -2.72
CA VAL A 69 -3.74 -15.16 -2.47
C VAL A 69 -5.18 -15.44 -2.88
N GLU A 70 -5.39 -16.14 -3.99
CA GLU A 70 -6.74 -16.55 -4.42
C GLU A 70 -7.39 -17.52 -3.42
N ASP A 71 -6.63 -18.44 -2.84
CA ASP A 71 -7.11 -19.39 -1.83
C ASP A 71 -7.43 -18.71 -0.49
N GLU A 72 -6.57 -17.77 -0.06
CA GLU A 72 -6.82 -16.95 1.14
C GLU A 72 -8.11 -16.14 0.99
N ILE A 73 -8.27 -15.44 -0.14
CA ILE A 73 -9.48 -14.67 -0.42
C ILE A 73 -10.71 -15.59 -0.50
N ALA A 74 -10.60 -16.76 -1.14
CA ALA A 74 -11.71 -17.70 -1.22
C ALA A 74 -12.15 -18.18 0.17
N THR A 75 -11.19 -18.44 1.04
CA THR A 75 -11.43 -18.85 2.43
C THR A 75 -12.09 -17.72 3.23
N GLU A 76 -11.58 -16.49 3.14
CA GLU A 76 -12.17 -15.32 3.81
C GLU A 76 -13.61 -15.05 3.32
N VAL A 77 -13.85 -15.15 2.02
CA VAL A 77 -15.18 -15.00 1.43
C VAL A 77 -16.11 -16.10 1.93
N TYR A 78 -15.65 -17.35 1.99
CA TYR A 78 -16.45 -18.46 2.52
C TYR A 78 -16.82 -18.27 3.99
N VAL A 79 -15.85 -17.90 4.83
CA VAL A 79 -16.08 -17.64 6.26
C VAL A 79 -17.05 -16.47 6.45
N SER A 80 -16.84 -15.35 5.75
CA SER A 80 -17.72 -14.18 5.84
C SER A 80 -19.14 -14.47 5.35
N ARG A 81 -19.30 -15.35 4.35
CA ARG A 81 -20.61 -15.77 3.86
C ARG A 81 -21.31 -16.68 4.87
N THR A 82 -20.57 -17.61 5.46
CA THR A 82 -21.07 -18.51 6.51
C THR A 82 -21.51 -17.71 7.73
N GLN A 83 -20.72 -16.72 8.15
CA GLN A 83 -21.06 -15.84 9.27
C GLN A 83 -22.32 -15.03 8.98
N ARG A 84 -22.43 -14.41 7.80
CA ARG A 84 -23.66 -13.69 7.41
C ARG A 84 -24.89 -14.59 7.37
N GLN A 85 -24.72 -15.85 6.97
CA GLN A 85 -25.82 -16.81 6.97
C GLN A 85 -26.22 -17.21 8.39
N GLN A 86 -25.26 -17.45 9.28
CA GLN A 86 -25.53 -17.72 10.70
C GLN A 86 -26.19 -16.52 11.40
N GLU A 87 -25.77 -15.29 11.09
CA GLU A 87 -26.41 -14.07 11.61
C GLU A 87 -27.84 -13.93 11.09
N ALA A 88 -28.08 -14.19 9.80
CA ALA A 88 -29.42 -14.17 9.22
C ALA A 88 -30.32 -15.27 9.82
N GLU A 89 -29.78 -16.47 10.02
CA GLU A 89 -30.45 -17.58 10.68
C GLU A 89 -30.74 -17.27 12.16
N ALA A 90 -29.83 -16.61 12.87
CA ALA A 90 -30.05 -16.17 14.25
C ALA A 90 -31.15 -15.10 14.35
N ILE A 91 -31.24 -14.17 13.40
CA ILE A 91 -32.33 -13.19 13.34
C ILE A 91 -33.67 -13.86 13.05
N LEU A 92 -33.69 -14.87 12.16
CA LEU A 92 -34.90 -15.63 11.81
C LEU A 92 -35.33 -16.63 12.90
N ALA A 93 -34.37 -17.20 13.62
CA ALA A 93 -34.59 -18.17 14.70
C ALA A 93 -34.77 -17.51 16.07
N SER A 94 -34.50 -16.19 16.17
CA SER A 94 -34.90 -15.41 17.34
C SER A 94 -36.41 -15.59 17.52
N PRO A 95 -36.87 -16.28 18.58
CA PRO A 95 -38.29 -16.35 18.87
C PRO A 95 -38.72 -14.89 19.05
N GLY A 96 -39.64 -14.42 18.19
CA GLY A 96 -39.99 -13.00 18.09
C GLY A 96 -40.02 -12.39 19.48
N GLU A 97 -38.98 -11.60 19.80
CA GLU A 97 -38.87 -10.96 21.10
C GLU A 97 -40.22 -10.29 21.32
N ASP A 98 -40.91 -10.68 22.40
CA ASP A 98 -42.22 -10.16 22.74
C ASP A 98 -42.14 -8.65 22.61
N ILE A 99 -42.73 -8.14 21.54
CA ILE A 99 -42.64 -6.73 21.16
C ILE A 99 -43.25 -5.90 22.31
N GLU A 100 -44.18 -6.51 23.07
CA GLU A 100 -44.67 -6.05 24.36
C GLU A 100 -43.57 -5.86 25.44
N GLU A 101 -42.63 -6.78 25.65
CA GLU A 101 -41.57 -6.61 26.67
C GLU A 101 -40.57 -5.52 26.27
N VAL A 102 -40.22 -5.44 24.99
CA VAL A 102 -39.34 -4.38 24.47
C VAL A 102 -40.05 -3.03 24.56
N ARG A 103 -41.36 -3.00 24.29
CA ARG A 103 -42.20 -1.81 24.44
C ARG A 103 -42.37 -1.40 25.90
N GLU A 104 -42.57 -2.33 26.82
CA GLU A 104 -42.63 -2.04 28.26
C GLU A 104 -41.30 -1.48 28.78
N ARG A 105 -40.16 -2.04 28.33
CA ARG A 105 -38.84 -1.49 28.67
C ARG A 105 -38.61 -0.10 28.09
N LEU A 106 -39.09 0.16 26.87
CA LEU A 106 -39.03 1.50 26.27
C LEU A 106 -39.96 2.49 26.98
N GLU A 107 -41.17 2.08 27.34
CA GLU A 107 -42.13 2.89 28.07
C GLU A 107 -41.66 3.17 29.52
N ALA A 108 -40.90 2.26 30.12
CA ALA A 108 -40.22 2.49 31.41
C ALA A 108 -39.06 3.50 31.29
N LEU A 109 -38.32 3.49 30.18
CA LEU A 109 -37.29 4.49 29.86
C LEU A 109 -37.87 5.87 29.52
N TYR A 110 -39.09 5.92 29.00
CA TYR A 110 -39.76 7.16 28.58
C TYR A 110 -40.74 7.73 29.61
N LYS A 111 -40.96 7.06 30.74
CA LYS A 111 -41.66 7.64 31.90
C LYS A 111 -40.70 8.61 32.60
N PRO A 112 -40.97 9.93 32.55
CA PRO A 112 -40.20 10.87 33.35
C PRO A 112 -40.70 10.76 34.78
N GLU A 113 -40.04 9.95 35.62
CA GLU A 113 -39.92 10.37 37.01
C GLU A 113 -39.13 11.68 36.99
N SER A 114 -39.79 12.71 37.49
CA SER A 114 -39.27 14.06 37.59
C SER A 114 -37.90 14.05 38.27
N GLU A 115 -36.87 14.50 37.53
CA GLU A 115 -35.77 15.39 37.96
C GLU A 115 -34.43 15.19 37.21
N GLU A 116 -34.26 14.18 36.34
CA GLU A 116 -32.94 13.90 35.72
C GLU A 116 -32.82 14.17 34.20
N ALA A 117 -33.85 14.75 33.58
CA ALA A 117 -33.89 14.93 32.12
C ALA A 117 -33.05 16.10 31.56
N GLU A 118 -32.45 16.95 32.41
CA GLU A 118 -31.51 17.99 31.95
C GLU A 118 -30.05 17.47 31.80
N VAL A 119 -29.74 16.26 32.30
CA VAL A 119 -28.36 15.76 32.35
C VAL A 119 -27.97 15.00 31.06
N ALA A 120 -28.88 14.28 30.41
CA ALA A 120 -28.52 13.39 29.30
C ALA A 120 -28.14 14.11 27.99
N LEU A 121 -28.70 15.30 27.72
CA LEU A 121 -28.34 16.08 26.52
C LEU A 121 -27.06 16.91 26.71
N ALA A 122 -26.73 17.29 27.95
CA ALA A 122 -25.47 17.97 28.28
C ALA A 122 -24.27 16.99 28.33
N THR A 123 -24.49 15.75 28.75
CA THR A 123 -23.40 14.77 28.94
C THR A 123 -22.73 14.34 27.62
N THR A 124 -23.47 14.27 26.51
CA THR A 124 -22.88 13.83 25.22
C THR A 124 -22.03 14.92 24.56
N THR A 125 -22.39 16.20 24.73
CA THR A 125 -21.57 17.33 24.30
C THR A 125 -20.36 17.55 25.19
N ASP A 126 -20.49 17.41 26.52
CA ASP A 126 -19.37 17.59 27.46
C ASP A 126 -18.28 16.52 27.29
N VAL A 127 -18.65 15.25 27.10
CA VAL A 127 -17.68 14.16 26.87
C VAL A 127 -16.90 14.38 25.56
N SER A 128 -17.54 14.87 24.51
CA SER A 128 -16.86 15.19 23.23
C SER A 128 -15.89 16.38 23.37
N LEU A 129 -16.22 17.35 24.22
CA LEU A 129 -15.42 18.56 24.43
C LEU A 129 -14.22 18.29 25.35
N GLU A 130 -14.37 17.44 26.37
CA GLU A 130 -13.26 16.95 27.19
C GLU A 130 -12.26 16.12 26.40
N LEU A 131 -12.73 15.24 25.52
CA LEU A 131 -11.85 14.46 24.63
C LEU A 131 -11.08 15.37 23.66
N ALA A 132 -11.74 16.39 23.11
CA ALA A 132 -11.09 17.38 22.25
C ALA A 132 -10.02 18.20 23.00
N LYS A 133 -10.30 18.60 24.25
CA LYS A 133 -9.34 19.30 25.13
C LYS A 133 -8.12 18.43 25.47
N LYS A 134 -8.33 17.15 25.80
CA LYS A 134 -7.23 16.19 26.05
C LYS A 134 -6.35 16.04 24.81
N LEU A 135 -6.98 15.87 23.66
CA LEU A 135 -6.27 15.70 22.38
C LEU A 135 -5.53 16.98 21.96
N TYR A 136 -6.10 18.16 22.23
CA TYR A 136 -5.43 19.44 22.04
C TYR A 136 -4.19 19.59 22.96
N GLY A 137 -4.28 19.16 24.22
CA GLY A 137 -3.15 19.15 25.16
C GLY A 137 -1.96 18.35 24.63
N GLU A 138 -2.21 17.14 24.12
CA GLU A 138 -1.17 16.29 23.50
C GLU A 138 -0.58 16.92 22.23
N VAL A 139 -1.42 17.54 21.40
CA VAL A 139 -0.98 18.26 20.19
C VAL A 139 -0.10 19.46 20.55
N LYS A 140 -0.46 20.22 21.58
CA LYS A 140 0.31 21.38 22.06
C LYS A 140 1.65 20.96 22.63
N GLU A 141 1.69 19.94 23.49
CA GLU A 141 2.93 19.38 24.04
C GLU A 141 3.86 18.88 22.93
N ALA A 142 3.31 18.21 21.90
CA ALA A 142 4.09 17.77 20.75
C ALA A 142 4.62 18.94 19.89
N LYS A 143 3.86 20.03 19.77
CA LYS A 143 4.26 21.25 19.07
C LYS A 143 5.37 21.98 19.83
N GLU A 144 5.24 22.12 21.14
CA GLU A 144 6.26 22.70 22.03
C GLU A 144 7.55 21.86 22.06
N ALA A 145 7.42 20.53 21.98
CA ALA A 145 8.56 19.61 21.81
C ALA A 145 9.20 19.65 20.40
N GLY A 146 8.74 20.54 19.51
CA GLY A 146 9.32 20.73 18.17
C GLY A 146 9.00 19.63 17.16
N LYS A 147 7.97 18.81 17.40
CA LYS A 147 7.60 17.71 16.50
C LYS A 147 6.88 18.23 15.26
N SER A 148 7.08 17.58 14.12
CA SER A 148 6.51 18.01 12.86
C SER A 148 4.98 17.80 12.81
N PRO A 149 4.22 18.61 12.06
CA PRO A 149 2.77 18.43 11.89
C PRO A 149 2.41 17.05 11.35
N THR A 150 3.24 16.49 10.46
CA THR A 150 3.10 15.12 9.97
C THR A 150 3.20 14.10 11.10
N TRP A 151 4.17 14.25 12.00
CA TRP A 151 4.33 13.36 13.15
C TRP A 151 3.12 13.40 14.09
N ILE A 152 2.56 14.59 14.33
CA ILE A 152 1.36 14.79 15.16
C ILE A 152 0.15 14.08 14.54
N ILE A 153 -0.06 14.24 13.23
CA ILE A 153 -1.18 13.60 12.53
C ILE A 153 -1.07 12.07 12.58
N GLU A 154 0.15 11.55 12.46
CA GLU A 154 0.39 10.12 12.40
C GLU A 154 0.35 9.42 13.76
N ASN A 155 0.82 10.08 14.83
CA ASN A 155 0.99 9.45 16.14
C ASN A 155 -0.07 9.87 17.16
N ILE A 156 -0.55 11.11 17.12
CA ILE A 156 -1.58 11.62 18.04
C ILE A 156 -2.96 11.41 17.42
N LEU A 157 -3.17 11.90 16.19
CA LEU A 157 -4.45 11.71 15.49
C LEU A 157 -4.63 10.30 14.87
N LYS A 158 -3.56 9.49 14.82
CA LYS A 158 -3.55 8.13 14.25
C LYS A 158 -4.07 8.06 12.80
N MET A 159 -3.92 9.13 12.02
CA MET A 159 -4.44 9.24 10.65
C MET A 159 -3.30 9.16 9.63
N LYS A 160 -2.99 7.94 9.17
CA LYS A 160 -1.92 7.66 8.20
C LYS A 160 -2.44 7.41 6.78
N GLY A 161 -1.57 7.58 5.78
CA GLY A 161 -1.85 7.20 4.39
C GLY A 161 -3.06 7.92 3.79
N ARG A 162 -4.10 7.17 3.38
CA ARG A 162 -5.28 7.72 2.70
C ARG A 162 -6.09 8.71 3.55
N LYS A 163 -5.99 8.62 4.88
CA LYS A 163 -6.68 9.51 5.84
C LYS A 163 -5.84 10.72 6.26
N PHE A 164 -4.64 10.91 5.69
CA PHE A 164 -3.75 12.01 6.07
C PHE A 164 -4.34 13.40 5.75
N ALA A 165 -5.11 13.51 4.66
CA ALA A 165 -5.80 14.75 4.30
C ALA A 165 -6.85 15.15 5.34
N GLU A 166 -7.63 14.18 5.85
CA GLU A 166 -8.58 14.38 6.96
C GLU A 166 -7.85 14.76 8.26
N GLY A 167 -6.69 14.14 8.52
CA GLY A 167 -5.84 14.45 9.66
C GLY A 167 -5.34 15.90 9.66
N LYS A 168 -5.00 16.46 8.50
CA LYS A 168 -4.62 17.88 8.38
C LYS A 168 -5.78 18.81 8.74
N LEU A 169 -6.98 18.53 8.24
CA LEU A 169 -8.17 19.34 8.53
C LEU A 169 -8.53 19.29 10.01
N LYS A 170 -8.44 18.11 10.64
CA LYS A 170 -8.68 17.97 12.08
C LYS A 170 -7.64 18.68 12.92
N LEU A 171 -6.36 18.62 12.55
CA LEU A 171 -5.29 19.36 13.23
C LEU A 171 -5.54 20.87 13.14
N GLN A 172 -5.90 21.37 11.95
CA GLN A 172 -6.23 22.79 11.76
C GLN A 172 -7.46 23.20 12.56
N SER A 173 -8.51 22.38 12.57
CA SER A 173 -9.73 22.63 13.36
C SER A 173 -9.42 22.71 14.86
N LEU A 174 -8.62 21.77 15.39
CA LEU A 174 -8.24 21.75 16.81
C LEU A 174 -7.39 22.96 17.20
N LEU A 175 -6.44 23.34 16.36
CA LEU A 175 -5.65 24.56 16.60
C LEU A 175 -6.54 25.81 16.52
N SER A 176 -7.41 25.92 15.52
CA SER A 176 -8.31 27.09 15.41
C SER A 176 -9.32 27.21 16.54
N GLN A 177 -9.76 26.10 17.13
CA GLN A 177 -10.76 26.09 18.21
C GLN A 177 -10.18 26.44 19.58
N PHE A 178 -8.88 26.21 19.82
CA PHE A 178 -8.27 26.32 21.15
C PHE A 178 -7.00 27.20 21.20
N GLU A 179 -6.49 27.68 20.07
CA GLU A 179 -5.36 28.64 19.98
C GLU A 179 -5.86 30.09 19.84
N GLY A 180 -7.19 30.29 19.77
CA GLY A 180 -7.87 31.59 19.66
C GLY A 180 -8.49 32.14 20.95
N ASP A 181 -8.34 31.43 22.07
CA ASP A 181 -8.62 31.88 23.45
C ASP A 181 -7.30 32.06 24.22
#